data_AF-A0A7C4R9N4-F1
#
_entry.id   AF-A0A7C4R9N4-F1
#
_cell.length_a   1.000
_cell.length_b   1.000
_cell.length_c   1.000
_cell.angle_alpha   90.00
_cell.angle_beta   90.00
_cell.angle_gamma   90.00
#
_symmetry.space_group_name_H-M   'P 1'
#
loop_
_entity.id
_entity.type
_entity.pdbx_description
1 polymer ?
#
loop_
_entity_poly.entity_id
_entity_poly.type
_entity_poly.pdbx_seq_one_letter_code
_entity_poly.pdbx_strand_id
1 'polypeptide(L)'
;MWFDNKDPEFLDASSETVPIPELDIVSHRIYRHPSGMIYLIGEVKNRHECNLSVEVNAYLLEGEQVRGFGWASTLIPILIPGQKSPFRVIFHNVKDSFNRYSIRVKFGVTKQNPFREIKILEHCFYVDDSGCFIVYGRLKNISQNRVDLVKVIGAFYEKDNNILALDIKPSKPESFEAYQEGDFRLTVPSRLLSAMVKSYSLDFWTPTGLSLFSIKW
;
A
#
# COMPACT_ATOMS: atom_id res chain seq x y z
N MET A 1 -13.50 5.83 -17.00
CA MET A 1 -14.05 4.80 -16.10
C MET A 1 -14.67 5.58 -14.95
N TRP A 2 -16.00 5.61 -14.90
CA TRP A 2 -16.76 6.43 -13.96
C TRP A 2 -16.62 5.83 -12.56
N PHE A 3 -16.15 6.60 -11.59
CA PHE A 3 -16.20 6.20 -10.18
C PHE A 3 -17.68 6.23 -9.78
N ASP A 4 -18.28 5.06 -9.57
CA ASP A 4 -19.54 5.00 -8.83
C ASP A 4 -19.19 5.52 -7.43
N ASN A 5 -19.72 6.71 -7.08
CA ASN A 5 -19.49 7.49 -5.86
C ASN A 5 -19.99 6.79 -4.59
N LYS A 6 -19.93 5.46 -4.53
CA LYS A 6 -20.29 4.70 -3.35
C LYS A 6 -19.09 4.64 -2.44
N ASP A 7 -19.27 5.13 -1.23
CA ASP A 7 -18.26 5.03 -0.20
C ASP A 7 -17.99 3.55 0.12
N PRO A 8 -16.74 3.19 0.45
CA PRO A 8 -16.46 1.85 0.93
C PRO A 8 -17.19 1.60 2.25
N GLU A 9 -17.71 0.38 2.42
CA GLU A 9 -18.36 -0.05 3.65
C GLU A 9 -17.29 -0.63 4.58
N PHE A 10 -17.04 0.03 5.71
CA PHE A 10 -16.18 -0.55 6.75
C PHE A 10 -16.86 -1.76 7.37
N LEU A 11 -16.13 -2.86 7.48
CA LEU A 11 -16.67 -4.11 8.01
C LEU A 11 -16.36 -4.23 9.49
N ASP A 12 -17.41 -4.45 10.29
CA ASP A 12 -17.29 -4.72 11.72
C ASP A 12 -16.86 -6.17 11.96
N ALA A 13 -15.57 -6.43 11.73
CA ALA A 13 -14.96 -7.72 11.93
C ALA A 13 -13.82 -7.59 12.94
N SER A 14 -13.80 -8.50 13.92
CA SER A 14 -12.70 -8.59 14.88
C SER A 14 -11.41 -9.00 14.17
N SER A 15 -10.27 -8.51 14.65
CA SER A 15 -8.97 -8.80 14.06
C SER A 15 -8.09 -9.61 14.98
N GLU A 16 -7.33 -10.54 14.40
CA GLU A 16 -6.25 -11.23 15.09
C GLU A 16 -4.95 -11.09 14.30
N THR A 17 -3.89 -10.65 14.97
CA THR A 17 -2.53 -10.60 14.39
C THR A 17 -1.66 -11.59 15.11
N VAL A 18 -0.86 -12.36 14.38
CA VAL A 18 0.18 -13.21 15.00
C VAL A 18 1.43 -12.35 15.23
N PRO A 19 1.81 -12.06 16.48
CA PRO A 19 2.97 -11.24 16.76
C PRO A 19 4.26 -11.99 16.38
N ILE A 20 5.20 -11.26 15.78
CA ILE A 20 6.58 -11.72 15.56
C ILE A 20 7.55 -10.63 16.06
N PRO A 21 8.64 -10.97 16.77
CA PRO A 21 9.53 -9.97 17.37
C PRO A 21 10.17 -9.00 16.37
N GLU A 22 10.42 -9.46 15.15
CA GLU A 22 11.20 -8.77 14.13
C GLU A 22 10.38 -7.77 13.29
N LEU A 23 9.04 -7.82 13.40
CA LEU A 23 8.16 -7.03 12.54
C LEU A 23 6.80 -6.79 13.20
N ASP A 24 6.38 -5.53 13.25
CA ASP A 24 5.08 -5.15 13.78
C ASP A 24 4.07 -4.97 12.65
N ILE A 25 2.83 -5.44 12.84
CA ILE A 25 1.69 -4.90 12.11
C ILE A 25 1.21 -3.69 12.90
N VAL A 26 1.41 -2.47 12.39
CA VAL A 26 1.22 -1.24 13.16
C VAL A 26 -0.15 -0.59 12.98
N SER A 27 -0.81 -0.85 11.84
CA SER A 27 -2.18 -0.41 11.58
C SER A 27 -2.79 -1.29 10.50
N HIS A 28 -4.09 -1.55 10.57
CA HIS A 28 -4.81 -2.27 9.53
C HIS A 28 -6.29 -1.94 9.56
N ARG A 29 -6.95 -2.13 8.42
CA ARG A 29 -8.38 -1.91 8.25
C ARG A 29 -8.94 -2.78 7.14
N ILE A 30 -10.14 -3.29 7.36
CA ILE A 30 -10.89 -4.06 6.39
C ILE A 30 -12.15 -3.30 5.95
N TYR A 31 -12.44 -3.33 4.65
CA TYR A 31 -13.64 -2.71 4.09
C TYR A 31 -14.09 -3.44 2.81
N ARG A 32 -15.37 -3.29 2.47
CA ARG A 32 -15.93 -3.73 1.20
C ARG A 32 -15.93 -2.56 0.23
N HIS A 33 -15.26 -2.76 -0.90
CA HIS A 33 -15.26 -1.81 -2.01
C HIS A 33 -16.60 -1.91 -2.77
N PRO A 34 -17.10 -0.84 -3.42
CA PRO A 34 -18.34 -0.87 -4.21
C PRO A 34 -18.42 -1.94 -5.30
N SER A 35 -17.27 -2.44 -5.77
CA SER A 35 -17.21 -3.60 -6.69
C SER A 35 -17.61 -4.93 -6.04
N GLY A 36 -17.87 -4.97 -4.73
CA GLY A 36 -18.17 -6.16 -3.94
C GLY A 36 -16.93 -6.87 -3.37
N MET A 37 -15.73 -6.54 -3.86
CA MET A 37 -14.46 -7.05 -3.35
C MET A 37 -14.17 -6.53 -1.95
N ILE A 38 -13.52 -7.35 -1.12
CA ILE A 38 -13.09 -6.96 0.22
C ILE A 38 -11.61 -6.63 0.19
N TYR A 39 -11.26 -5.50 0.77
CA TYR A 39 -9.91 -4.99 0.87
C TYR A 39 -9.49 -5.00 2.33
N LEU A 40 -8.33 -5.58 2.59
CA LEU A 40 -7.60 -5.42 3.84
C LEU A 40 -6.34 -4.62 3.53
N ILE A 41 -6.26 -3.41 4.08
CA ILE A 41 -5.08 -2.56 4.00
C ILE A 41 -4.40 -2.50 5.35
N GLY A 42 -3.10 -2.26 5.37
CA GLY A 42 -2.36 -2.10 6.60
C GLY A 42 -0.95 -1.63 6.39
N GLU A 43 -0.20 -1.52 7.48
CA GLU A 43 1.22 -1.22 7.48
C GLU A 43 1.95 -2.23 8.35
N VAL A 44 3.11 -2.66 7.86
CA VAL A 44 4.10 -3.37 8.66
C VAL A 44 5.30 -2.48 8.93
N LYS A 45 5.97 -2.67 10.08
CA LYS A 45 7.20 -1.97 10.44
C LYS A 45 8.32 -2.97 10.67
N ASN A 46 9.45 -2.76 9.99
CA ASN A 46 10.64 -3.56 10.22
C ASN A 46 11.30 -3.18 11.56
N ARG A 47 11.36 -4.13 12.50
CA ARG A 47 12.11 -4.00 13.76
C ARG A 47 13.44 -4.75 13.76
N HIS A 48 13.71 -5.53 12.72
CA HIS A 48 14.99 -6.18 12.53
C HIS A 48 16.08 -5.16 12.19
N GLU A 49 17.33 -5.50 12.49
CA GLU A 49 18.52 -4.72 12.13
C GLU A 49 18.94 -4.88 10.64
N CYS A 50 18.21 -5.71 9.88
CA CYS A 50 18.53 -6.03 8.49
C CYS A 50 17.39 -5.60 7.57
N ASN A 51 17.67 -5.49 6.27
CA ASN A 51 16.64 -5.27 5.27
C ASN A 51 15.76 -6.51 5.15
N LEU A 52 14.45 -6.31 5.05
CA LEU A 52 13.45 -7.38 4.95
C LEU A 52 12.65 -7.27 3.65
N SER A 53 12.37 -8.42 3.03
CA SER A 53 11.20 -8.58 2.14
C SER A 53 10.05 -9.18 2.95
N VAL A 54 8.83 -8.70 2.73
CA VAL A 54 7.68 -9.08 3.56
C VAL A 54 6.50 -9.52 2.70
N GLU A 55 5.90 -10.64 3.08
CA GLU A 55 4.64 -11.15 2.57
C GLU A 55 3.59 -11.15 3.69
N VAL A 56 2.40 -10.66 3.36
CA VAL A 56 1.24 -10.64 4.24
C VAL A 56 0.24 -11.66 3.72
N ASN A 57 -0.12 -12.60 4.58
CA ASN A 57 -1.18 -13.59 4.39
C ASN A 57 -2.36 -13.19 5.29
N ALA A 58 -3.57 -13.21 4.75
CA ALA A 58 -4.76 -12.87 5.52
C ALA A 58 -5.91 -13.84 5.25
N TYR A 59 -6.71 -14.07 6.28
CA TYR A 59 -7.81 -15.03 6.27
C TYR A 59 -9.08 -14.36 6.80
N LEU A 60 -10.22 -14.60 6.16
CA LEU A 60 -11.55 -14.25 6.67
C LEU A 60 -12.14 -15.49 7.33
N LEU A 61 -12.71 -15.33 8.52
CA LEU A 61 -13.06 -16.43 9.41
C LEU A 61 -14.49 -16.30 9.95
N GLU A 62 -15.16 -17.44 10.08
CA GLU A 62 -16.43 -17.58 10.80
C GLU A 62 -16.35 -18.81 11.72
N GLY A 63 -16.17 -18.56 13.02
CA GLY A 63 -15.71 -19.61 13.94
C GLY A 63 -14.33 -20.12 13.53
N GLU A 64 -14.21 -21.43 13.34
CA GLU A 64 -13.00 -22.12 12.85
C GLU A 64 -12.95 -22.24 11.32
N GLN A 65 -13.99 -21.82 10.61
CA GLN A 65 -14.07 -21.96 9.15
C GLN A 65 -13.37 -20.81 8.44
N VAL A 66 -12.54 -21.14 7.45
CA VAL A 66 -11.93 -20.16 6.54
C VAL A 66 -12.91 -19.85 5.41
N ARG A 67 -13.40 -18.61 5.39
CA ARG A 67 -14.34 -18.07 4.39
C ARG A 67 -13.64 -17.38 3.22
N GLY A 68 -12.41 -16.93 3.44
CA GLY A 68 -11.61 -16.26 2.44
C GLY A 68 -10.14 -16.32 2.78
N PHE A 69 -9.31 -16.33 1.75
CA PHE A 69 -7.87 -16.24 1.87
C PHE A 69 -7.34 -15.28 0.81
N GLY A 70 -6.36 -14.48 1.19
CA GLY A 70 -5.64 -13.59 0.29
C GLY A 70 -4.22 -13.37 0.79
N TRP A 71 -3.34 -12.99 -0.12
CA TRP A 71 -1.95 -12.67 0.20
C TRP A 71 -1.46 -11.53 -0.66
N ALA A 72 -0.44 -10.82 -0.18
CA ALA A 72 0.23 -9.75 -0.91
C ALA A 72 1.63 -9.52 -0.36
N SER A 73 2.58 -9.14 -1.22
CA SER A 73 3.80 -8.47 -0.75
C SER A 73 3.49 -7.05 -0.29
N THR A 74 4.34 -6.50 0.57
CA THR A 74 4.28 -5.08 0.90
C THR A 74 4.56 -4.20 -0.33
N LEU A 75 3.98 -3.00 -0.37
CA LEU A 75 4.03 -2.10 -1.53
C LEU A 75 5.44 -1.51 -1.72
N ILE A 76 6.15 -1.21 -0.63
CA ILE A 76 7.61 -1.04 -0.64
C ILE A 76 8.19 -2.45 -0.47
N PRO A 77 8.93 -2.98 -1.45
CA PRO A 77 9.33 -4.40 -1.48
C PRO A 77 10.48 -4.74 -0.54
N ILE A 78 11.33 -3.76 -0.23
CA ILE A 78 12.49 -3.90 0.65
C ILE A 78 12.38 -2.88 1.77
N LEU A 79 12.14 -3.34 3.00
CA LEU A 79 12.03 -2.50 4.18
C LEU A 79 13.40 -2.44 4.87
N ILE A 80 13.99 -1.26 4.95
CA ILE A 80 15.18 -1.05 5.78
C ILE A 80 14.81 -1.02 7.27
N PRO A 81 15.76 -1.19 8.21
CA PRO A 81 15.49 -1.14 9.64
C PRO A 81 14.70 0.12 10.05
N GLY A 82 13.63 -0.07 10.83
CA GLY A 82 12.74 0.99 11.30
C GLY A 82 11.72 1.51 10.29
N GLN A 83 11.83 1.14 9.01
CA GLN A 83 10.91 1.60 7.95
C GLN A 83 9.55 0.90 8.05
N LYS A 84 8.48 1.65 7.71
CA LYS A 84 7.14 1.10 7.49
C LYS A 84 6.89 0.84 6.01
N SER A 85 6.09 -0.16 5.70
CA SER A 85 5.58 -0.37 4.34
C SER A 85 4.10 -0.73 4.36
N PRO A 86 3.27 -0.06 3.55
CA PRO A 86 1.87 -0.41 3.42
C PRO A 86 1.69 -1.74 2.66
N PHE A 87 0.59 -2.42 2.89
CA PHE A 87 0.16 -3.60 2.15
C PHE A 87 -1.33 -3.50 1.78
N ARG A 88 -1.73 -4.26 0.76
CA ARG A 88 -3.13 -4.38 0.34
C ARG A 88 -3.42 -5.81 -0.09
N VAL A 89 -4.20 -6.51 0.71
CA VAL A 89 -4.75 -7.83 0.38
C VAL A 89 -6.18 -7.65 -0.16
N ILE A 90 -6.48 -8.30 -1.29
CA ILE A 90 -7.80 -8.24 -1.93
C ILE A 90 -8.41 -9.64 -1.90
N PHE A 91 -9.57 -9.77 -1.26
CA PHE A 91 -10.36 -10.99 -1.27
C PHE A 91 -11.42 -10.91 -2.36
N HIS A 92 -11.36 -11.89 -3.26
CA HIS A 92 -12.25 -11.99 -4.41
C HIS A 92 -13.39 -12.96 -4.07
N ASN A 93 -14.60 -12.66 -4.54
CA ASN A 93 -15.76 -13.57 -4.50
C ASN A 93 -16.14 -14.12 -3.11
N VAL A 94 -15.96 -13.33 -2.04
CA VAL A 94 -16.40 -13.71 -0.69
C VAL A 94 -17.92 -13.55 -0.61
N LYS A 95 -18.65 -14.67 -0.70
CA LYS A 95 -20.12 -14.73 -0.65
C LYS A 95 -20.68 -15.03 0.74
N ASP A 96 -19.88 -15.67 1.58
CA ASP A 96 -20.26 -16.07 2.92
C ASP A 96 -20.05 -14.93 3.93
N SER A 97 -20.81 -14.94 5.02
CA SER A 97 -20.56 -14.09 6.17
C SER A 97 -19.24 -14.46 6.86
N PHE A 98 -18.60 -13.47 7.47
CA PHE A 98 -17.46 -13.64 8.35
C PHE A 98 -17.53 -12.55 9.41
N ASN A 99 -17.01 -12.83 10.61
CA ASN A 99 -17.02 -11.90 11.74
C ASN A 99 -15.62 -11.64 12.30
N ARG A 100 -14.61 -12.30 11.73
CA ARG A 100 -13.22 -12.18 12.14
C ARG A 100 -12.30 -12.25 10.93
N TYR A 101 -11.15 -11.59 11.00
CA TYR A 101 -10.05 -11.81 10.09
C TYR A 101 -8.74 -11.99 10.85
N SER A 102 -7.81 -12.74 10.26
CA SER A 102 -6.45 -12.88 10.80
C SER A 102 -5.42 -12.39 9.81
N ILE A 103 -4.35 -11.77 10.33
CA ILE A 103 -3.19 -11.32 9.56
C ILE A 103 -1.96 -12.08 10.05
N ARG A 104 -1.24 -12.69 9.10
CA ARG A 104 0.01 -13.40 9.32
C ARG A 104 1.06 -12.85 8.38
N VAL A 105 2.22 -12.53 8.93
CA VAL A 105 3.35 -11.97 8.19
C VAL A 105 4.44 -13.02 8.08
N LYS A 106 5.07 -13.08 6.91
CA LYS A 106 6.30 -13.82 6.67
C LYS A 106 7.33 -12.82 6.15
N PHE A 107 8.58 -12.99 6.53
CA PHE A 107 9.65 -12.15 6.04
C PHE A 107 10.89 -12.96 5.65
N GLY A 108 11.68 -12.40 4.75
CA GLY A 108 13.02 -12.87 4.41
C GLY A 108 14.04 -11.77 4.67
N VAL A 109 15.13 -12.11 5.34
CA VAL A 109 16.30 -11.21 5.46
C VAL A 109 16.98 -11.12 4.10
N THR A 110 17.34 -9.91 3.67
CA THR A 110 17.94 -9.67 2.35
C THR A 110 19.08 -8.65 2.44
N LYS A 111 20.02 -8.75 1.49
CA LYS A 111 21.09 -7.75 1.28
C LYS A 111 20.72 -6.73 0.20
N GLN A 112 19.55 -6.86 -0.43
CA GLN A 112 19.08 -5.90 -1.43
C GLN A 112 18.83 -4.55 -0.75
N ASN A 113 19.16 -3.46 -1.44
CA ASN A 113 18.83 -2.10 -1.03
C ASN A 113 17.49 -1.68 -1.65
N PRO A 114 16.72 -0.81 -0.97
CA PRO A 114 15.54 -0.22 -1.60
C PRO A 114 15.95 0.60 -2.82
N PHE A 115 15.07 0.63 -3.83
CA PHE A 115 15.23 1.48 -5.00
C PHE A 115 15.23 2.97 -4.58
N ARG A 116 16.14 3.78 -5.12
CA ARG A 116 16.33 5.19 -4.71
C ARG A 116 16.60 6.16 -5.87
N GLU A 117 16.36 5.75 -7.11
CA GLU A 117 16.68 6.57 -8.29
C GLU A 117 15.55 7.54 -8.67
N ILE A 118 14.38 7.44 -8.04
CA ILE A 118 13.29 8.42 -8.16
C ILE A 118 13.25 9.26 -6.89
N LYS A 119 13.10 10.59 -7.06
CA LYS A 119 12.96 11.55 -5.96
C LYS A 119 11.71 12.40 -6.16
N ILE A 120 10.90 12.53 -5.11
CA ILE A 120 9.83 13.54 -5.04
C ILE A 120 10.48 14.91 -4.82
N LEU A 121 10.20 15.86 -5.72
CA LEU A 121 10.74 17.21 -5.66
C LEU A 121 9.86 18.13 -4.80
N GLU A 122 8.55 18.05 -5.01
CA GLU A 122 7.54 18.82 -4.29
C GLU A 122 6.19 18.10 -4.35
N HIS A 123 5.33 18.42 -3.39
CA HIS A 123 3.96 17.97 -3.38
C HIS A 123 3.07 18.96 -2.64
N CYS A 124 1.80 18.97 -2.98
CA CYS A 124 0.75 19.69 -2.28
C CYS A 124 -0.51 18.84 -2.24
N PHE A 125 -1.49 19.28 -1.44
CA PHE A 125 -2.79 18.64 -1.39
C PHE A 125 -3.89 19.69 -1.45
N TYR A 126 -5.06 19.27 -1.92
CA TYR A 126 -6.29 20.05 -1.89
C TYR A 126 -7.49 19.11 -1.87
N VAL A 127 -8.65 19.65 -1.51
CA VAL A 127 -9.94 18.97 -1.65
C VAL A 127 -10.59 19.53 -2.90
N ASP A 128 -10.99 18.67 -3.85
CA ASP A 128 -11.65 19.11 -5.07
C ASP A 128 -13.15 19.39 -4.85
N ASP A 129 -13.83 19.88 -5.88
CA ASP A 129 -15.25 20.25 -5.81
C ASP A 129 -16.18 19.06 -5.50
N SER A 130 -15.70 17.83 -5.71
CA SER A 130 -16.44 16.60 -5.35
C SER A 130 -16.24 16.21 -3.88
N GLY A 131 -15.35 16.90 -3.17
CA GLY A 131 -14.99 16.60 -1.78
C GLY A 131 -13.91 15.52 -1.67
N CYS A 132 -13.20 15.18 -2.75
CA CYS A 132 -12.14 14.19 -2.73
C CYS A 132 -10.81 14.82 -2.33
N PHE A 133 -10.06 14.15 -1.45
CA PHE A 133 -8.71 14.57 -1.06
C PHE A 133 -7.72 14.17 -2.15
N ILE A 134 -7.05 15.15 -2.72
CA ILE A 134 -6.10 15.01 -3.83
C ILE A 134 -4.71 15.35 -3.34
N VAL A 135 -3.73 14.50 -3.67
CA VAL A 135 -2.31 14.84 -3.57
C VAL A 135 -1.76 14.94 -4.98
N TYR A 136 -1.09 16.06 -5.26
CA TYR A 136 -0.38 16.29 -6.51
C TYR A 136 1.08 16.59 -6.20
N GLY A 137 1.99 16.16 -7.07
CA GLY A 137 3.40 16.48 -6.89
C GLY A 137 4.23 16.23 -8.13
N ARG A 138 5.48 16.69 -8.05
CA ARG A 138 6.51 16.47 -9.07
C ARG A 138 7.57 15.53 -8.56
N LEU A 139 8.10 14.72 -9.47
CA LEU A 139 9.18 13.78 -9.19
C LEU A 139 10.18 13.76 -10.34
N LYS A 140 11.36 13.22 -10.05
CA LYS A 140 12.50 13.22 -10.95
C LYS A 140 13.26 11.91 -10.86
N ASN A 141 13.67 11.40 -12.01
CA ASN A 141 14.75 10.44 -12.05
C ASN A 141 16.07 11.14 -11.78
N ILE A 142 16.78 10.75 -10.74
CA ILE A 142 18.05 11.36 -10.34
C ILE A 142 19.28 10.55 -10.78
N SER A 143 19.07 9.47 -11.56
CA SER A 143 20.15 8.63 -12.09
C SER A 143 20.44 8.90 -13.57
N GLN A 144 21.52 8.29 -14.05
CA GLN A 144 21.91 8.28 -15.47
C GLN A 144 21.17 7.20 -16.27
N ASN A 145 20.39 6.34 -15.62
CA ASN A 145 19.72 5.21 -16.24
C ASN A 145 18.24 5.51 -16.42
N ARG A 146 17.61 4.89 -17.41
CA ARG A 146 16.16 4.91 -17.54
C ARG A 146 15.49 4.11 -16.41
N VAL A 147 14.39 4.63 -15.88
CA VAL A 147 13.55 3.96 -14.86
C VAL A 147 12.18 3.71 -15.44
N ASP A 148 11.75 2.44 -15.47
CA ASP A 148 10.45 2.05 -16.03
C ASP A 148 9.37 1.81 -14.97
N LEU A 149 8.12 2.04 -15.37
CA LEU A 149 6.90 1.69 -14.62
C LEU A 149 6.85 2.27 -13.20
N VAL A 150 7.20 3.54 -13.08
CA VAL A 150 7.17 4.29 -11.83
C VAL A 150 5.73 4.52 -11.39
N LYS A 151 5.35 3.89 -10.28
CA LYS A 151 4.08 4.13 -9.59
C LYS A 151 4.34 4.86 -8.28
N VAL A 152 3.52 5.84 -7.97
CA VAL A 152 3.53 6.52 -6.67
C VAL A 152 2.51 5.85 -5.77
N ILE A 153 2.93 5.59 -4.53
CA ILE A 153 2.12 5.03 -3.46
C ILE A 153 1.78 6.17 -2.50
N GLY A 154 0.49 6.40 -2.24
CA GLY A 154 0.02 7.24 -1.16
C GLY A 154 -0.61 6.39 -0.07
N ALA A 155 -0.09 6.50 1.15
CA ALA A 155 -0.80 6.04 2.33
C ALA A 155 -1.38 7.23 3.09
N PHE A 156 -2.69 7.17 3.33
CA PHE A 156 -3.45 8.24 3.96
C PHE A 156 -3.86 7.80 5.34
N TYR A 157 -3.74 8.70 6.31
CA TYR A 157 -3.94 8.40 7.71
C TYR A 157 -5.03 9.28 8.30
N GLU A 158 -5.83 8.70 9.18
CA GLU A 158 -6.74 9.43 10.05
C GLU A 158 -6.03 9.82 11.37
N LYS A 159 -6.80 10.10 12.42
CA LYS A 159 -6.25 10.35 13.77
C LYS A 159 -5.39 9.18 14.24
N ASP A 160 -4.47 9.48 15.15
CA ASP A 160 -3.55 8.51 15.78
C ASP A 160 -2.65 7.75 14.80
N ASN A 161 -2.46 8.29 13.58
CA ASN A 161 -1.69 7.69 12.48
C ASN A 161 -2.22 6.33 12.01
N ASN A 162 -3.53 6.07 12.19
CA ASN A 162 -4.14 4.87 11.67
C ASN A 162 -4.34 4.96 10.16
N ILE A 163 -4.00 3.88 9.45
CA ILE A 163 -4.18 3.82 8.00
C ILE A 163 -5.67 3.88 7.65
N LEU A 164 -5.98 4.77 6.72
CA LEU A 164 -7.33 5.06 6.28
C LEU A 164 -7.58 4.58 4.86
N ALA A 165 -6.65 4.92 3.95
CA ALA A 165 -6.76 4.60 2.54
C ALA A 165 -5.38 4.41 1.91
N LEU A 166 -5.36 3.70 0.78
CA LEU A 166 -4.21 3.56 -0.09
C LEU A 166 -4.60 3.92 -1.51
N ASP A 167 -3.78 4.74 -2.17
CA ASP A 167 -3.84 4.90 -3.63
C ASP A 167 -2.48 4.60 -4.24
N ILE A 168 -2.50 3.98 -5.41
CA ILE A 168 -1.30 3.61 -6.15
C ILE A 168 -1.57 3.94 -7.60
N LYS A 169 -0.85 4.93 -8.13
CA LYS A 169 -1.05 5.41 -9.49
C LYS A 169 0.25 5.47 -10.27
N PRO A 170 0.20 5.17 -11.59
CA PRO A 170 1.30 5.53 -12.46
C PRO A 170 1.59 7.02 -12.37
N SER A 171 2.87 7.36 -12.35
CA SER A 171 3.32 8.73 -12.60
C SER A 171 3.20 9.06 -14.10
N LYS A 172 3.40 10.33 -14.44
CA LYS A 172 3.40 10.84 -15.81
C LYS A 172 4.75 11.52 -16.08
N PRO A 173 5.57 11.00 -17.02
CA PRO A 173 5.40 9.72 -17.74
C PRO A 173 5.49 8.50 -16.81
N GLU A 174 5.10 7.30 -17.27
CA GLU A 174 5.28 6.06 -16.48
C GLU A 174 6.73 5.57 -16.48
N SER A 175 7.52 5.99 -17.47
CA SER A 175 8.94 5.70 -17.59
C SER A 175 9.71 7.00 -17.71
N PHE A 176 10.82 7.10 -16.99
CA PHE A 176 11.66 8.29 -16.93
C PHE A 176 13.00 7.99 -17.57
N GLU A 177 13.34 8.75 -18.59
CA GLU A 177 14.72 8.83 -19.06
C GLU A 177 15.62 9.46 -17.98
N ALA A 178 16.94 9.38 -18.19
CA ALA A 178 17.92 9.97 -17.27
C ALA A 178 17.59 11.44 -16.98
N TYR A 179 17.55 11.80 -15.69
CA TYR A 179 17.27 13.17 -15.24
C TYR A 179 15.92 13.78 -15.64
N GLN A 180 15.00 12.98 -16.18
CA GLN A 180 13.67 13.44 -16.57
C GLN A 180 12.81 13.77 -15.33
N GLU A 181 11.98 14.80 -15.48
CA GLU A 181 10.95 15.17 -14.50
C GLU A 181 9.56 14.79 -14.99
N GLY A 182 8.64 14.66 -14.04
CA GLY A 182 7.26 14.26 -14.27
C GLY A 182 6.42 14.56 -13.05
N ASP A 183 5.15 14.17 -13.13
CA ASP A 183 4.15 14.46 -12.13
C ASP A 183 3.35 13.23 -11.72
N PHE A 184 2.63 13.36 -10.61
CA PHE A 184 1.69 12.34 -10.16
C PHE A 184 0.47 13.00 -9.52
N ARG A 185 -0.64 12.24 -9.55
CA ARG A 185 -1.86 12.57 -8.84
C ARG A 185 -2.37 11.33 -8.13
N LEU A 186 -2.60 11.47 -6.84
CA LEU A 186 -3.23 10.46 -5.98
C LEU A 186 -4.55 11.01 -5.47
N THR A 187 -5.48 10.10 -5.17
CA THR A 187 -6.83 10.49 -4.76
C THR A 187 -7.34 9.52 -3.71
N VAL A 188 -7.95 10.06 -2.65
CA VAL A 188 -8.83 9.30 -1.76
C VAL A 188 -10.23 9.34 -2.39
N PRO A 189 -10.71 8.25 -3.02
CA PRO A 189 -11.87 8.29 -3.92
C PRO A 189 -13.23 8.36 -3.22
N SER A 190 -13.23 8.56 -1.90
CA SER A 190 -14.45 8.68 -1.09
C SER A 190 -14.44 10.02 -0.38
N ARG A 191 -15.56 10.75 -0.46
CA ARG A 191 -15.74 12.02 0.25
C ARG A 191 -15.71 11.82 1.76
N LEU A 192 -16.33 10.75 2.27
CA LEU A 192 -16.31 10.42 3.69
C LEU A 192 -14.89 10.15 4.17
N LEU A 193 -14.13 9.32 3.45
CA LEU A 193 -12.72 9.07 3.80
C LEU A 193 -11.87 10.34 3.69
N SER A 194 -12.08 11.14 2.64
CA SER A 194 -11.34 12.38 2.41
C SER A 194 -11.47 13.37 3.56
N ALA A 195 -12.66 13.48 4.15
CA ALA A 195 -12.90 14.34 5.31
C ALA A 195 -12.17 13.88 6.59
N MET A 196 -11.76 12.60 6.65
CA MET A 196 -11.07 12.02 7.80
C MET A 196 -9.54 12.03 7.67
N VAL A 197 -9.00 12.37 6.50
CA VAL A 197 -7.54 12.45 6.28
C VAL A 197 -6.94 13.54 7.19
N LYS A 198 -5.91 13.15 7.95
CA LYS A 198 -5.11 14.04 8.81
C LYS A 198 -3.68 14.19 8.35
N SER A 199 -3.13 13.15 7.73
CA SER A 199 -1.79 13.16 7.16
C SER A 199 -1.68 12.13 6.04
N TYR A 200 -0.58 12.18 5.29
CA TYR A 200 -0.26 11.18 4.27
C TYR A 200 1.25 10.97 4.19
N SER A 201 1.66 9.82 3.66
CA SER A 201 3.03 9.51 3.27
C SER A 201 3.08 9.16 1.78
N LEU A 202 4.23 9.40 1.16
CA LEU A 202 4.45 9.16 -0.25
C LEU A 202 5.69 8.30 -0.43
N ASP A 203 5.54 7.25 -1.24
CA ASP A 203 6.62 6.36 -1.65
C ASP A 203 6.43 6.01 -3.12
N PHE A 204 7.34 5.22 -3.67
CA PHE A 204 7.26 4.76 -5.06
C PHE A 204 7.54 3.27 -5.16
N TRP A 205 6.95 2.68 -6.19
CA TRP A 205 7.19 1.32 -6.60
C TRP A 205 7.71 1.31 -8.03
N THR A 206 8.74 0.53 -8.27
CA THR A 206 9.23 0.20 -9.60
C THR A 206 9.49 -1.31 -9.69
N PRO A 207 9.32 -1.95 -10.85
CA PRO A 207 9.73 -3.32 -11.06
C PRO A 207 11.24 -3.52 -10.95
N THR A 208 12.04 -2.49 -11.25
CA THR A 208 13.51 -2.56 -11.14
C THR A 208 14.01 -2.60 -9.68
N GLY A 209 13.14 -2.33 -8.70
CA GLY A 209 13.38 -2.66 -7.29
C GLY A 209 13.26 -4.16 -6.96
N LEU A 210 12.75 -4.99 -7.88
CA LEU A 210 12.94 -6.43 -7.90
C LEU A 210 14.13 -6.74 -8.82
N SER A 211 15.33 -6.86 -8.25
CA SER A 211 16.36 -7.64 -8.94
C SER A 211 15.89 -9.10 -8.92
N LEU A 212 15.12 -9.51 -9.93
CA LEU A 212 14.97 -10.92 -10.28
C LEU A 212 16.35 -11.39 -10.75
N PHE A 213 17.19 -11.82 -9.82
CA PHE A 213 18.29 -12.72 -10.16
C PHE A 213 17.64 -14.02 -10.62
N SER A 214 17.37 -14.14 -11.93
CA SER A 214 17.11 -15.42 -12.56
C SER A 214 18.43 -16.21 -12.50
N ILE A 215 18.57 -17.08 -11.51
CA ILE A 215 19.52 -18.20 -11.62
C ILE A 215 18.90 -19.14 -12.66
N LYS A 216 19.38 -19.03 -13.90
CA LYS A 216 19.16 -20.08 -14.90
C LYS A 216 20.07 -21.26 -14.53
N TRP A 217 19.47 -22.43 -14.41
CA TRP A 217 20.18 -23.68 -14.72
C TRP A 217 20.13 -23.88 -16.23
#